data_AF-A0A0N0ITR9-F1
#
_entry.id   AF-A0A0N0ITR9-F1
#
_cell.length_a   1.000
_cell.length_b   1.000
_cell.length_c   1.000
_cell.angle_alpha   90.00
_cell.angle_beta   90.00
_cell.angle_gamma   90.00
#
_symmetry.space_group_name_H-M   'P 1'
#
loop_
_entity.id
_entity.type
_entity.pdbx_description
1 polymer ?
#
loop_
_entity_poly.entity_id
_entity_poly.type
_entity_poly.pdbx_seq_one_letter_code
_entity_poly.pdbx_strand_id
1 'polypeptide(L)'
;MDIENIKVILFNLYCSTGVNPFFESLYAQNGKIIAVNRNVHIEANEKEIIVFFDESLYLYPKGIQYLTKENTYKTFQSISFALEYFQYIVRATNDIRFEVYHYFLYKLQKNGILNRSWGFHYVNNYTMEDMMLRCDISDLSIKGKKMKYNFVIIFNNEGSCKFSFYPEKPGWNEEKICPKRDVDK
;
A
#
# COMPACT_ATOMS: atom_id res chain seq x y z
N MET A 1 -30.35 -0.09 15.62
CA MET A 1 -29.82 0.00 14.25
C MET A 1 -30.08 -1.34 13.58
N ASP A 2 -30.52 -1.39 12.32
CA ASP A 2 -30.79 -2.67 11.66
C ASP A 2 -29.50 -3.23 11.05
N ILE A 3 -28.90 -4.21 11.74
CA ILE A 3 -27.62 -4.81 11.34
C ILE A 3 -27.73 -5.53 9.98
N GLU A 4 -28.90 -6.05 9.61
CA GLU A 4 -29.10 -6.70 8.31
C GLU A 4 -29.07 -5.68 7.18
N ASN A 5 -29.66 -4.51 7.37
CA ASN A 5 -29.57 -3.41 6.40
C ASN A 5 -28.11 -2.96 6.21
N ILE A 6 -27.32 -2.90 7.29
CA ILE A 6 -25.88 -2.58 7.20
C ILE A 6 -25.13 -3.64 6.40
N LYS A 7 -25.38 -4.94 6.66
CA LYS A 7 -24.77 -6.04 5.88
C LYS A 7 -25.05 -5.88 4.40
N VAL A 8 -26.30 -5.66 4.04
CA VAL A 8 -26.72 -5.50 2.63
C VAL A 8 -26.00 -4.31 1.98
N ILE A 9 -25.96 -3.16 2.66
CA ILE A 9 -25.27 -1.95 2.15
C ILE A 9 -23.77 -2.22 1.95
N LEU A 10 -23.09 -2.75 2.96
CA LEU A 10 -21.65 -3.02 2.89
C LEU A 10 -21.31 -4.09 1.84
N PHE A 11 -22.12 -5.15 1.73
CA PHE A 11 -21.94 -6.19 0.73
C PHE A 11 -22.15 -5.67 -0.69
N ASN A 12 -23.20 -4.87 -0.92
CA ASN A 12 -23.42 -4.24 -2.22
C ASN A 12 -22.26 -3.33 -2.61
N LEU A 13 -21.74 -2.52 -1.68
CA LEU A 13 -20.57 -1.67 -1.92
C LEU A 13 -19.32 -2.51 -2.25
N TYR A 14 -19.07 -3.59 -1.51
CA TYR A 14 -17.98 -4.52 -1.79
C TYR A 14 -18.06 -5.13 -3.20
N CYS A 15 -19.26 -5.54 -3.63
CA CYS A 15 -19.49 -6.18 -4.94
C CYS A 15 -19.64 -5.20 -6.11
N SER A 16 -19.92 -3.91 -5.87
CA SER A 16 -20.37 -2.95 -6.89
C SER A 16 -19.30 -2.48 -7.89
N THR A 17 -18.04 -2.87 -7.74
CA THR A 17 -16.94 -2.30 -8.54
C THR A 17 -16.06 -3.41 -9.09
N GLY A 18 -16.36 -3.86 -10.31
CA GLY A 18 -15.64 -4.94 -11.02
C GLY A 18 -14.18 -4.66 -11.39
N VAL A 19 -13.58 -3.55 -10.92
CA VAL A 19 -12.17 -3.20 -11.17
C VAL A 19 -11.46 -2.64 -9.93
N ASN A 20 -12.18 -2.09 -8.94
CA ASN A 20 -11.57 -1.59 -7.70
C ASN A 20 -12.59 -1.54 -6.54
N PRO A 21 -12.59 -2.52 -5.62
CA PRO A 21 -13.60 -2.65 -4.57
C PRO A 21 -13.58 -1.45 -3.61
N PHE A 22 -14.76 -0.97 -3.20
CA PHE A 22 -14.89 0.08 -2.19
C PHE A 22 -14.12 -0.29 -0.90
N PHE A 23 -14.08 -1.59 -0.60
CA PHE A 23 -13.29 -2.20 0.47
C PHE A 23 -12.37 -3.27 -0.11
N GLU A 24 -11.14 -3.38 0.36
CA GLU A 24 -10.23 -4.47 0.00
C GLU A 24 -10.65 -5.79 0.66
N SER A 25 -11.29 -5.72 1.85
CA SER A 25 -11.86 -6.88 2.52
C SER A 25 -13.17 -6.55 3.25
N LEU A 26 -14.03 -7.56 3.35
CA LEU A 26 -15.27 -7.55 4.11
C LEU A 26 -15.45 -8.91 4.78
N TYR A 27 -15.57 -8.95 6.10
CA TYR A 27 -15.71 -10.18 6.86
C TYR A 27 -16.48 -9.96 8.17
N ALA A 28 -16.90 -11.05 8.81
CA ALA A 28 -17.55 -11.02 10.12
C ALA A 28 -16.65 -11.64 11.19
N GLN A 29 -16.48 -10.97 12.32
CA GLN A 29 -15.66 -11.45 13.43
C GLN A 29 -16.25 -10.97 14.76
N ASN A 30 -16.36 -11.86 15.75
CA ASN A 30 -16.81 -11.53 17.11
C ASN A 30 -18.13 -10.73 17.17
N GLY A 31 -19.12 -11.09 16.33
CA GLY A 31 -20.41 -10.40 16.26
C GLY A 31 -20.38 -9.02 15.60
N LYS A 32 -19.25 -8.64 14.99
CA LYS A 32 -19.09 -7.42 14.20
C LYS A 32 -18.96 -7.75 12.72
N ILE A 33 -19.45 -6.84 11.88
CA ILE A 33 -19.10 -6.79 10.46
C ILE A 33 -17.94 -5.82 10.33
N ILE A 34 -16.88 -6.25 9.65
CA ILE A 34 -15.67 -5.47 9.49
C ILE A 34 -15.44 -5.31 7.99
N ALA A 35 -15.34 -4.07 7.53
CA ALA A 35 -14.87 -3.76 6.18
C ALA A 35 -13.60 -2.91 6.27
N VAL A 36 -12.65 -3.20 5.39
CA VAL A 36 -11.32 -2.59 5.45
C VAL A 36 -10.93 -2.10 4.06
N ASN A 37 -10.42 -0.88 3.99
CA ASN A 37 -9.67 -0.38 2.84
C ASN A 37 -8.29 0.03 3.36
N ARG A 38 -7.29 -0.81 3.13
CA ARG A 38 -5.94 -0.68 3.66
C ARG A 38 -5.93 -0.58 5.19
N ASN A 39 -5.68 0.61 5.72
CA ASN A 39 -5.57 0.91 7.14
C ASN A 39 -6.84 1.56 7.70
N VAL A 40 -7.88 1.75 6.89
CA VAL A 40 -9.12 2.37 7.35
C VAL A 40 -10.14 1.27 7.56
N HIS A 41 -10.70 1.23 8.76
CA HIS A 41 -11.64 0.22 9.22
C HIS A 41 -13.01 0.83 9.41
N ILE A 42 -14.04 0.07 9.04
CA ILE A 42 -15.40 0.24 9.52
C ILE A 42 -15.79 -1.05 10.24
N GLU A 43 -16.14 -0.93 11.52
CA GLU A 43 -16.66 -2.02 12.34
C GLU A 43 -18.11 -1.71 12.72
N ALA A 44 -19.05 -2.59 12.37
CA ALA A 44 -20.46 -2.40 12.71
C ALA A 44 -20.98 -3.55 13.58
N ASN A 45 -21.73 -3.20 14.61
CA ASN A 45 -22.52 -4.12 15.42
C ASN A 45 -23.93 -3.54 15.65
N GLU A 46 -24.77 -4.22 16.43
CA GLU A 46 -26.16 -3.79 16.66
C GLU A 46 -26.30 -2.44 17.39
N LYS A 47 -25.28 -2.05 18.17
CA LYS A 47 -25.27 -0.84 18.99
C LYS A 47 -24.71 0.36 18.25
N GLU A 48 -23.68 0.14 17.43
CA GLU A 48 -22.88 1.21 16.86
C GLU A 48 -22.10 0.80 15.62
N ILE A 49 -21.70 1.82 14.85
CA ILE A 49 -20.74 1.71 13.75
C ILE A 49 -19.52 2.54 14.14
N ILE A 50 -18.35 1.93 14.12
CA ILE A 50 -17.08 2.57 14.46
C ILE A 50 -16.26 2.68 13.17
N VAL A 51 -15.65 3.84 12.97
CA VAL A 51 -14.68 4.07 11.90
C VAL A 51 -13.39 4.55 12.53
N PHE A 52 -12.26 4.00 12.11
CA PHE A 52 -10.93 4.42 12.57
C PHE A 52 -9.84 4.08 11.57
N PHE A 53 -8.70 4.73 11.73
CA PHE A 53 -7.45 4.41 11.06
C PHE A 53 -6.57 3.55 11.98
N ASP A 54 -6.06 2.43 11.47
CA ASP A 54 -5.12 1.55 12.16
C ASP A 54 -3.68 1.83 11.70
N GLU A 55 -2.91 2.41 12.61
CA GLU A 55 -1.50 2.75 12.42
C GLU A 55 -0.54 1.56 12.50
N SER A 56 -0.98 0.40 13.00
CA SER A 56 -0.12 -0.77 13.18
C SER A 56 0.44 -1.34 11.87
N LEU A 57 -0.27 -1.10 10.77
CA LEU A 57 0.09 -1.53 9.43
C LEU A 57 0.77 -0.40 8.62
N TYR A 58 1.28 0.65 9.28
CA TYR A 58 1.78 1.87 8.62
C TYR A 58 3.25 2.16 8.89
N LEU A 59 3.99 2.43 7.81
CA LEU A 59 5.45 2.50 7.75
C LEU A 59 5.99 3.90 7.47
N TYR A 60 5.31 4.95 7.93
CA TYR A 60 5.79 6.31 7.67
C TYR A 60 6.81 6.82 8.68
N PRO A 61 7.73 7.69 8.24
CA PRO A 61 8.50 8.49 9.17
C PRO A 61 7.54 9.25 10.09
N LYS A 62 7.74 9.14 11.41
CA LYS A 62 6.87 9.74 12.45
C LYS A 62 6.53 11.22 12.23
N GLY A 63 7.32 11.96 11.44
CA GLY A 63 7.07 13.37 11.13
C GLY A 63 6.02 13.65 10.05
N ILE A 64 5.56 12.64 9.28
CA ILE A 64 4.53 12.80 8.24
C ILE A 64 3.20 12.15 8.66
N GLN A 65 3.24 11.28 9.68
CA GLN A 65 2.05 10.62 10.21
C GLN A 65 1.31 11.53 11.19
N TYR A 66 0.19 12.09 10.73
CA TYR A 66 -0.73 12.86 11.57
C TYR A 66 -2.08 12.17 11.79
N LEU A 67 -2.34 11.04 11.13
CA LEU A 67 -3.50 10.19 11.40
C LEU A 67 -3.12 9.11 12.42
N THR A 68 -3.91 9.01 13.48
CA THR A 68 -3.76 8.00 14.52
C THR A 68 -5.11 7.36 14.79
N LYS A 69 -5.11 6.18 15.42
CA LYS A 69 -6.37 5.57 15.87
C LYS A 69 -7.12 6.52 16.80
N GLU A 70 -6.41 7.16 17.73
CA GLU A 70 -6.98 8.09 18.70
C GLU A 70 -7.72 9.27 18.04
N ASN A 71 -7.13 9.89 17.02
CA ASN A 71 -7.73 11.08 16.39
C ASN A 71 -8.70 10.78 15.24
N THR A 72 -8.76 9.53 14.77
CA THR A 72 -9.69 9.09 13.73
C THR A 72 -10.82 8.23 14.26
N TYR A 73 -10.76 7.74 15.49
CA TYR A 73 -11.83 6.93 16.07
C TYR A 73 -13.11 7.75 16.19
N LYS A 74 -14.14 7.33 15.47
CA LYS A 74 -15.49 7.90 15.60
C LYS A 74 -16.55 6.82 15.57
N THR A 75 -17.58 7.05 16.39
CA THR A 75 -18.77 6.21 16.48
C THR A 75 -19.95 6.89 15.79
N PHE A 76 -20.74 6.11 15.07
CA PHE A 76 -21.89 6.55 14.29
C PHE A 76 -23.10 5.66 14.56
N GLN A 77 -24.28 6.26 14.47
CA GLN A 77 -25.57 5.56 14.48
C GLN A 77 -26.15 5.36 13.06
N SER A 78 -25.59 6.06 12.06
CA SER A 78 -26.00 6.01 10.66
C SER A 78 -24.85 5.50 9.80
N ILE A 79 -25.15 4.47 9.00
CA ILE A 79 -24.19 3.91 8.05
C ILE A 79 -23.78 4.92 6.97
N SER A 80 -24.66 5.85 6.58
CA SER A 80 -24.33 6.88 5.59
C SER A 80 -23.21 7.79 6.10
N PHE A 81 -23.35 8.33 7.30
CA PHE A 81 -22.32 9.20 7.89
C PHE A 81 -21.03 8.44 8.20
N ALA A 82 -21.13 7.17 8.60
CA ALA A 82 -19.95 6.32 8.77
C ALA A 82 -19.19 6.13 7.45
N LEU A 83 -19.90 5.87 6.34
CA LEU A 83 -19.29 5.69 5.03
C LEU A 83 -18.67 6.98 4.47
N GLU A 84 -19.31 8.13 4.68
CA GLU A 84 -18.74 9.44 4.32
C GLU A 84 -17.44 9.70 5.08
N TYR A 85 -17.44 9.46 6.39
CA TYR A 85 -16.25 9.65 7.21
C TYR A 85 -15.14 8.62 6.88
N PHE A 86 -15.51 7.38 6.59
CA PHE A 86 -14.61 6.36 6.11
C PHE A 86 -13.90 6.80 4.82
N GLN A 87 -14.66 7.29 3.83
CA GLN A 87 -14.08 7.79 2.58
C GLN A 87 -13.18 9.01 2.80
N TYR A 88 -13.56 9.90 3.72
CA TYR A 88 -12.72 11.04 4.10
C TYR A 88 -11.34 10.57 4.60
N ILE A 89 -11.30 9.61 5.52
CA ILE A 89 -10.03 9.05 6.02
C ILE A 89 -9.27 8.36 4.88
N VAL A 90 -9.95 7.56 4.04
CA VAL A 90 -9.30 6.90 2.89
C VAL A 90 -8.61 7.93 1.98
N ARG A 91 -9.27 9.06 1.67
CA ARG A 91 -8.66 10.15 0.89
C ARG A 91 -7.45 10.75 1.60
N ALA A 92 -7.57 11.10 2.88
CA ALA A 92 -6.45 11.62 3.66
C ALA A 92 -5.25 10.64 3.66
N THR A 93 -5.48 9.33 3.77
CA THR A 93 -4.38 8.34 3.68
C THR A 93 -3.72 8.31 2.31
N ASN A 94 -4.46 8.56 1.23
CA ASN A 94 -3.92 8.63 -0.13
C ASN A 94 -3.11 9.91 -0.35
N ASP A 95 -3.54 11.04 0.21
CA ASP A 95 -2.78 12.29 0.15
C ASP A 95 -1.42 12.13 0.86
N ILE A 96 -1.40 11.50 2.03
CA ILE A 96 -0.14 11.17 2.73
C ILE A 96 0.77 10.28 1.87
N ARG A 97 0.22 9.24 1.24
CA ARG A 97 0.99 8.36 0.31
C ARG A 97 1.61 9.17 -0.82
N PHE A 98 0.82 10.07 -1.40
CA PHE A 98 1.26 10.94 -2.48
C PHE A 98 2.40 11.86 -2.04
N GLU A 99 2.30 12.48 -0.87
CA GLU A 99 3.35 13.33 -0.30
C GLU A 99 4.65 12.54 -0.06
N VAL A 100 4.55 11.35 0.55
CA VAL A 100 5.70 10.47 0.82
C VAL A 100 6.39 10.08 -0.47
N TYR A 101 5.62 9.74 -1.50
CA TYR A 101 6.14 9.43 -2.83
C TYR A 101 6.93 10.62 -3.42
N HIS A 102 6.38 11.83 -3.36
CA HIS A 102 7.06 13.03 -3.87
C HIS A 102 8.30 13.40 -3.05
N TYR A 103 8.25 13.22 -1.74
CA TYR A 103 9.41 13.41 -0.87
C TYR A 103 10.54 12.45 -1.24
N PHE A 104 10.21 11.18 -1.48
CA PHE A 104 11.17 10.18 -1.94
C PHE A 104 11.80 10.58 -3.29
N LEU A 105 10.98 10.98 -4.28
CA LEU A 105 11.46 11.46 -5.58
C LEU A 105 12.40 12.68 -5.44
N TYR A 106 12.01 13.66 -4.61
CA TYR A 106 12.83 14.83 -4.32
C TYR A 106 14.20 14.44 -3.74
N LYS A 107 14.23 13.48 -2.79
CA LYS A 107 15.48 12.99 -2.21
C LYS A 107 16.37 12.31 -3.25
N LEU A 108 15.81 11.51 -4.15
CA LEU A 108 16.58 10.90 -5.24
C LEU A 108 17.23 11.97 -6.11
N GLN A 109 16.46 12.98 -6.53
CA GLN A 109 16.97 14.07 -7.36
C GLN A 109 18.08 14.86 -6.66
N LYS A 110 17.91 15.16 -5.36
CA LYS A 110 18.94 15.85 -4.55
C LYS A 110 20.25 15.06 -4.46
N ASN A 111 20.19 13.73 -4.54
CA ASN A 111 21.36 12.85 -4.58
C ASN A 111 21.88 12.57 -6.01
N GLY A 112 21.45 13.36 -7.00
CA GLY A 112 21.95 13.26 -8.39
C GLY A 112 21.31 12.13 -9.20
N ILE A 113 20.31 11.44 -8.68
CA ILE A 113 19.60 10.37 -9.38
C ILE A 113 18.49 11.01 -10.23
N LEU A 114 18.72 11.10 -11.54
CA LEU A 114 17.76 11.65 -12.49
C LEU A 114 16.71 10.59 -12.87
N ASN A 115 15.50 10.75 -12.35
CA ASN A 115 14.36 9.92 -12.70
C ASN A 115 13.70 10.43 -13.99
N ARG A 116 13.99 9.78 -15.14
CA ARG A 116 13.32 10.08 -16.42
C ARG A 116 12.35 9.00 -16.87
N SER A 117 12.34 7.84 -16.21
CA SER A 117 11.72 6.62 -16.76
C SER A 117 11.33 5.57 -15.71
N TRP A 118 11.13 5.96 -14.44
CA TRP A 118 10.77 5.00 -13.40
C TRP A 118 9.24 4.94 -13.26
N GLY A 119 8.68 3.75 -13.48
CA GLY A 119 7.31 3.43 -13.06
C GLY A 119 7.34 3.04 -11.58
N PHE A 120 6.49 3.65 -10.76
CA PHE A 120 6.38 3.29 -9.34
C PHE A 120 5.01 2.71 -9.08
N HIS A 121 5.01 1.53 -8.47
CA HIS A 121 3.79 0.85 -8.10
C HIS A 121 3.92 0.37 -6.66
N TYR A 122 2.93 0.73 -5.84
CA TYR A 122 2.71 0.02 -4.58
C TYR A 122 2.26 -1.39 -4.93
N VAL A 123 2.99 -2.38 -4.44
CA VAL A 123 2.61 -3.79 -4.61
C VAL A 123 2.11 -4.27 -3.26
N ASN A 124 0.88 -4.79 -3.23
CA ASN A 124 0.34 -5.37 -2.00
C ASN A 124 1.16 -6.61 -1.63
N ASN A 125 1.71 -6.62 -0.41
CA ASN A 125 2.22 -7.85 0.18
C ASN A 125 1.04 -8.62 0.80
N TYR A 126 1.03 -9.94 0.64
CA TYR A 126 -0.03 -10.81 1.16
C TYR A 126 -0.17 -10.73 2.70
N THR A 127 0.88 -10.31 3.41
CA THR A 127 0.90 -10.23 4.88
C THR A 127 0.64 -8.84 5.46
N MET A 128 0.47 -7.78 4.63
CA MET A 128 0.33 -6.37 5.07
C MET A 128 1.45 -5.81 5.98
N GLU A 129 2.40 -6.64 6.44
CA GLU A 129 3.49 -6.27 7.36
C GLU A 129 4.61 -5.47 6.68
N ASP A 130 4.70 -5.51 5.34
CA ASP A 130 5.72 -4.80 4.59
C ASP A 130 5.13 -3.91 3.50
N MET A 131 5.63 -2.67 3.42
CA MET A 131 5.36 -1.78 2.30
C MET A 131 6.35 -2.08 1.18
N MET A 132 5.85 -2.59 0.06
CA MET A 132 6.66 -2.87 -1.13
C MET A 132 6.48 -1.76 -2.17
N LEU A 133 7.56 -1.01 -2.40
CA LEU A 133 7.65 -0.09 -3.53
C LEU A 133 8.36 -0.79 -4.68
N ARG A 134 7.60 -1.18 -5.70
CA ARG A 134 8.16 -1.67 -6.96
C ARG A 134 8.48 -0.49 -7.85
N CYS A 135 9.69 -0.50 -8.38
CA CYS A 135 10.20 0.48 -9.31
C CYS A 135 10.62 -0.23 -10.59
N ASP A 136 9.97 0.11 -11.69
CA ASP A 136 10.24 -0.43 -13.01
C ASP A 136 11.11 0.56 -13.78
N ILE A 137 12.29 0.13 -14.24
CA ILE A 137 13.21 0.92 -15.05
C ILE A 137 13.24 0.32 -16.45
N SER A 138 12.73 1.05 -17.44
CA SER A 138 12.61 0.55 -18.82
C SER A 138 13.55 1.16 -19.85
N ASP A 139 14.28 2.24 -19.51
CA ASP A 139 15.08 3.01 -20.48
C ASP A 139 16.60 2.90 -20.26
N LEU A 140 17.07 1.93 -19.48
CA LEU A 140 18.50 1.71 -19.33
C LEU A 140 19.06 1.01 -20.58
N SER A 141 20.08 1.57 -21.23
CA SER A 141 20.74 0.96 -22.39
C SER A 141 22.19 0.60 -22.06
N ILE A 142 22.56 -0.66 -22.26
CA ILE A 142 23.94 -1.16 -22.10
C ILE A 142 24.38 -1.71 -23.45
N LYS A 143 25.47 -1.15 -24.01
CA LYS A 143 26.00 -1.57 -25.33
C LYS A 143 24.94 -1.56 -26.44
N GLY A 144 24.01 -0.60 -26.42
CA GLY A 144 22.94 -0.48 -27.41
C GLY A 144 21.75 -1.43 -27.22
N LYS A 145 21.79 -2.33 -26.23
CA LYS A 145 20.65 -3.17 -25.84
C LYS A 145 19.86 -2.48 -24.74
N LYS A 146 18.55 -2.29 -24.95
CA LYS A 146 17.62 -1.83 -23.90
C LYS A 146 17.45 -2.94 -22.87
N MET A 147 17.55 -2.56 -21.61
CA MET A 147 17.40 -3.44 -20.46
C MET A 147 16.16 -3.02 -19.67
N LYS A 148 15.35 -4.00 -19.26
CA LYS A 148 14.28 -3.80 -18.28
C LYS A 148 14.75 -4.32 -16.93
N TYR A 149 14.71 -3.46 -15.91
CA TYR A 149 15.02 -3.83 -14.53
C TYR A 149 13.85 -3.50 -13.64
N ASN A 150 13.62 -4.36 -12.67
CA ASN A 150 12.79 -4.00 -11.53
C ASN A 150 13.67 -3.97 -10.30
N PHE A 151 13.41 -2.99 -9.44
CA PHE A 151 13.81 -3.10 -8.05
C PHE A 151 12.60 -2.98 -7.14
N VAL A 152 12.57 -3.82 -6.13
CA VAL A 152 11.57 -3.78 -5.06
C VAL A 152 12.28 -3.30 -3.82
N ILE A 153 11.85 -2.16 -3.30
CA ILE A 153 12.22 -1.70 -1.97
C ILE A 153 11.14 -2.19 -1.03
N ILE A 154 11.53 -3.05 -0.08
CA ILE A 154 10.67 -3.54 0.98
C ILE A 154 11.03 -2.73 2.23
N PHE A 155 10.10 -1.92 2.71
CA PHE A 155 10.20 -1.29 4.01
C PHE A 155 9.47 -2.19 5.00
N ASN A 156 10.13 -2.52 6.11
CA ASN A 156 9.54 -3.34 7.17
C ASN A 156 9.35 -2.52 8.46
N ASN A 157 8.51 -3.03 9.36
CA ASN A 157 8.02 -2.31 10.57
C ASN A 157 9.13 -1.89 11.54
N GLU A 158 10.31 -2.49 11.42
CA GLU A 158 11.49 -2.17 12.21
C GLU A 158 12.28 -0.96 11.65
N GLY A 159 11.81 -0.37 10.54
CA GLY A 159 12.48 0.77 9.90
C GLY A 159 13.72 0.36 9.09
N SER A 160 13.91 -0.93 8.84
CA SER A 160 14.94 -1.40 7.91
C SER A 160 14.40 -1.44 6.48
N CYS A 161 15.28 -1.56 5.50
CA CYS A 161 14.87 -1.73 4.11
C CYS A 161 15.61 -2.88 3.46
N LYS A 162 14.88 -3.69 2.69
CA LYS A 162 15.46 -4.72 1.83
C LYS A 162 15.28 -4.29 0.39
N PHE A 163 16.41 -4.20 -0.32
CA PHE A 163 16.44 -3.91 -1.74
C PHE A 163 16.59 -5.22 -2.51
N SER A 164 15.65 -5.48 -3.41
CA SER A 164 15.71 -6.64 -4.30
C SER A 164 15.77 -6.14 -5.74
N PHE A 165 16.76 -6.58 -6.50
CA PHE A 165 17.02 -6.11 -7.87
C PHE A 165 17.10 -7.29 -8.82
N TYR A 166 16.25 -7.30 -9.85
CA TYR A 166 16.22 -8.37 -10.84
C TYR A 166 16.01 -7.79 -12.25
N PRO A 167 16.86 -8.13 -13.22
CA PRO A 167 16.59 -7.83 -14.62
C PRO A 167 15.41 -8.67 -15.11
N GLU A 168 14.45 -8.03 -15.79
CA GLU A 168 13.35 -8.76 -16.44
C GLU A 168 13.80 -9.35 -17.77
N LYS A 169 14.32 -8.53 -18.71
CA LYS A 169 14.89 -8.95 -20.00
C LYS A 169 15.80 -7.89 -20.63
N PRO A 170 16.87 -8.29 -21.35
CA PRO A 170 17.49 -9.62 -21.29
C PRO A 170 18.07 -9.88 -19.89
N GLY A 171 18.01 -11.12 -19.40
CA GLY A 171 18.55 -11.48 -18.09
C GLY A 171 20.05 -11.16 -17.99
N TRP A 172 20.55 -10.85 -16.78
CA TRP A 172 21.97 -10.47 -16.55
C TRP A 172 22.97 -11.51 -17.13
N ASN A 173 22.53 -12.76 -17.28
CA ASN A 173 23.33 -13.92 -17.64
C ASN A 173 23.13 -14.45 -19.07
N GLU A 174 22.35 -13.78 -19.93
CA GLU A 174 22.10 -14.32 -21.27
C GLU A 174 23.36 -14.36 -22.18
N GLU A 175 24.47 -13.71 -21.78
CA GLU A 175 25.75 -13.76 -22.53
C GLU A 175 27.00 -13.92 -21.62
N LYS A 176 26.86 -14.31 -20.35
CA LYS A 176 28.02 -14.48 -19.45
C LYS A 176 27.95 -15.79 -18.66
N ILE A 177 28.97 -16.62 -18.84
CA ILE A 177 29.37 -17.65 -17.88
C ILE A 177 29.59 -16.92 -16.55
N CYS A 178 28.85 -17.29 -15.49
CA CYS A 178 29.07 -16.75 -14.15
C CYS A 178 30.57 -16.84 -13.81
N PRO A 179 31.25 -15.74 -13.44
CA PRO A 179 32.58 -15.87 -12.88
C PRO A 179 32.45 -16.70 -11.60
N LYS A 180 33.20 -17.83 -11.54
CA LYS A 180 33.33 -18.62 -10.31
C LYS A 180 33.77 -17.66 -9.20
N ARG A 181 33.01 -17.61 -8.10
CA ARG A 181 33.40 -16.79 -6.96
C ARG A 181 34.47 -17.56 -6.18
N ASP A 182 35.43 -16.85 -5.57
CA ASP A 182 36.45 -17.46 -4.71
C ASP A 182 35.88 -18.17 -3.47
N VAL A 183 34.57 -17.99 -3.19
CA VAL A 183 33.85 -18.66 -2.10
C VAL A 183 33.42 -20.10 -2.45
N ASP A 184 33.60 -20.54 -3.69
CA ASP A 184 33.30 -21.91 -4.15
C ASP A 184 34.55 -22.82 -4.14
N LYS A 185 35.59 -22.46 -3.37
CA LYS A 185 36.77 -23.29 -3.07
C LYS A 185 36.81 -23.67 -1.60
#